data_AF-A0A838WP52-F1
#
_entry.id   AF-A0A838WP52-F1
#
_cell.length_a   1.000
_cell.length_b   1.000
_cell.length_c   1.000
_cell.angle_alpha   90.00
_cell.angle_beta   90.00
_cell.angle_gamma   90.00
#
_symmetry.space_group_name_H-M   'P 1'
#
loop_
_entity.id
_entity.type
_entity.pdbx_description
1 polymer ?
#
loop_
_entity_poly.entity_id
_entity_poly.type
_entity_poly.pdbx_seq_one_letter_code
_entity_poly.pdbx_strand_id
1 'polypeptide(L)'
;EIFEGNEKLFEGLYIHDKWDWSRKFPVIKIDFADGVLKNREELDRRILDLLRKNAERLGVSYESNDIPGKFGTLIGEAVAKYGTRAVVLVDEYDKPILDNIDNPNIAAEMREGLKNLYSV
;
A
#
# COMPACT_ATOMS: atom_id res chain seq x y z
N GLU A 1 1.61 11.89 -2.14
CA GLU A 1 1.77 13.25 -2.67
C GLU A 1 1.65 14.32 -1.60
N ILE A 2 0.50 14.48 -0.94
CA ILE A 2 0.38 15.43 0.21
C ILE A 2 1.28 15.01 1.38
N PHE A 3 1.17 13.76 1.83
CA PHE A 3 1.98 13.22 2.94
C PHE A 3 3.48 13.11 2.63
N GLU A 4 3.87 13.24 1.35
CA GLU A 4 5.27 13.27 0.90
C GLU A 4 5.81 14.72 0.82
N GLY A 5 4.95 15.73 1.02
CA GLY A 5 5.31 17.14 0.99
C GLY A 5 5.43 17.73 -0.42
N ASN A 6 4.71 17.18 -1.41
CA ASN A 6 4.76 17.67 -2.80
C ASN A 6 3.89 18.93 -2.99
N GLU A 7 4.21 20.01 -2.27
CA GLU A 7 3.46 21.29 -2.25
C GLU A 7 3.08 21.81 -3.64
N LYS A 8 4.03 21.77 -4.59
CA LYS A 8 3.84 22.24 -5.97
C LYS A 8 2.65 21.61 -6.70
N LEU A 9 2.27 20.38 -6.36
CA LEU A 9 1.13 19.69 -6.96
C LEU A 9 -0.21 20.22 -6.44
N PHE A 10 -0.21 20.96 -5.34
CA PHE A 10 -1.40 21.45 -4.64
C PHE A 10 -1.47 22.98 -4.58
N GLU A 11 -0.56 23.70 -5.24
CA GLU A 11 -0.60 25.16 -5.37
C GLU A 11 -1.95 25.62 -5.95
N GLY A 12 -2.62 26.54 -5.25
CA GLY A 12 -3.94 27.05 -5.65
C GLY A 12 -5.13 26.16 -5.33
N LEU A 13 -4.92 24.96 -4.77
CA LEU A 13 -6.01 24.10 -4.29
C LEU A 13 -6.38 24.41 -2.84
N TYR A 14 -7.58 24.00 -2.43
CA TYR A 14 -8.14 24.23 -1.10
C TYR A 14 -7.24 23.78 0.07
N ILE A 15 -6.37 22.80 -0.15
CA ILE A 15 -5.48 22.23 0.88
C ILE A 15 -4.17 23.02 1.04
N HIS A 16 -3.84 23.91 0.09
CA HIS A 16 -2.53 24.57 0.01
C HIS A 16 -2.14 25.33 1.28
N ASP A 17 -3.04 26.14 1.82
CA ASP A 17 -2.82 26.96 3.01
C ASP A 17 -3.20 26.23 4.32
N LYS A 18 -3.68 24.99 4.23
CA LYS A 18 -4.22 24.21 5.36
C LYS A 18 -3.34 23.05 5.77
N TRP A 19 -2.29 22.77 5.01
CA TRP A 19 -1.34 21.71 5.26
C TRP A 19 0.04 22.26 5.57
N ASP A 20 0.73 21.62 6.51
CA ASP A 20 2.12 21.93 6.81
C ASP A 20 3.02 21.12 5.87
N TRP A 21 3.46 21.75 4.78
CA TRP A 21 4.30 21.14 3.75
C TRP A 21 5.72 20.78 4.23
N SER A 22 6.15 21.29 5.39
CA SER A 22 7.41 20.88 6.01
C SER A 22 7.33 19.46 6.59
N ARG A 23 6.11 18.97 6.89
CA ARG A 23 5.88 17.64 7.46
C ARG A 23 5.87 16.58 6.36
N LYS A 24 6.84 15.67 6.45
CA LYS A 24 6.95 14.50 5.57
C LYS A 24 6.78 13.23 6.38
N PHE A 25 6.08 12.28 5.79
CA PHE A 25 5.86 10.95 6.36
C PHE A 25 6.42 9.90 5.42
N PRO A 26 6.98 8.78 5.93
CA PRO A 26 7.22 7.62 5.09
C PRO A 26 5.86 7.07 4.65
N VAL A 27 5.57 7.20 3.36
CA VAL A 27 4.35 6.69 2.77
C VAL A 27 4.61 5.30 2.24
N ILE A 28 3.72 4.34 2.48
CA ILE A 28 3.67 3.04 1.82
C ILE A 28 2.46 3.06 0.88
N LYS A 29 2.69 2.87 -0.42
CA LYS A 29 1.64 2.93 -1.44
C LYS A 29 1.33 1.51 -1.93
N ILE A 30 0.09 1.06 -1.73
CA ILE A 30 -0.43 -0.21 -2.22
C ILE A 30 -1.47 0.14 -3.28
N ASP A 31 -1.16 -0.15 -4.53
CA ASP A 31 -2.02 0.21 -5.67
C ASP A 31 -2.31 -1.07 -6.47
N PHE A 32 -3.60 -1.42 -6.56
CA PHE A 32 -4.07 -2.58 -7.30
C PHE A 32 -4.58 -2.24 -8.71
N ALA A 33 -4.49 -0.98 -9.16
CA ALA A 33 -5.03 -0.50 -10.43
C ALA A 33 -4.49 -1.23 -11.67
N ASP A 34 -3.26 -1.74 -11.61
CA ASP A 34 -2.57 -2.32 -12.75
C ASP A 34 -2.72 -3.86 -12.81
N GLY A 35 -3.05 -4.35 -14.01
CA GLY A 35 -3.36 -5.75 -14.28
C GLY A 35 -4.75 -6.20 -13.83
N VAL A 36 -5.14 -7.39 -14.30
CA VAL A 36 -6.31 -8.14 -13.84
C VAL A 36 -5.81 -9.40 -13.16
N LEU A 37 -6.11 -9.55 -11.86
CA LEU A 37 -5.70 -10.69 -11.05
C LEU A 37 -6.71 -11.82 -11.20
N LYS A 38 -6.25 -13.02 -11.58
CA LYS A 38 -7.12 -14.14 -11.95
C LYS A 38 -7.23 -15.23 -10.89
N ASN A 39 -6.33 -15.24 -9.91
CA ASN A 39 -6.30 -16.22 -8.82
C ASN A 39 -5.54 -15.69 -7.59
N ARG A 40 -5.63 -16.43 -6.49
CA ARG A 40 -4.99 -16.06 -5.23
C ARG A 40 -3.46 -15.94 -5.35
N GLU A 41 -2.82 -16.81 -6.11
CA GLU A 41 -1.36 -16.81 -6.26
C GLU A 41 -0.85 -15.54 -6.96
N GLU A 42 -1.59 -15.05 -7.97
CA GLU A 42 -1.30 -13.78 -8.65
C GLU A 42 -1.44 -12.59 -7.69
N LEU A 43 -2.50 -12.57 -6.87
CA LEU A 43 -2.69 -11.54 -5.85
C LEU A 43 -1.54 -11.54 -4.84
N ASP A 44 -1.16 -12.71 -4.32
CA ASP A 44 -0.07 -12.81 -3.33
C ASP A 44 1.28 -12.34 -3.93
N ARG A 45 1.58 -12.70 -5.19
CA ARG A 45 2.77 -12.20 -5.90
C ARG A 45 2.73 -10.69 -6.10
N ARG A 46 1.57 -10.15 -6.48
CA ARG A 46 1.37 -8.71 -6.67
C ARG A 46 1.61 -7.95 -5.36
N ILE A 47 1.06 -8.43 -4.26
CA ILE A 47 1.27 -7.86 -2.93
C ILE A 47 2.76 -7.88 -2.57
N LEU A 48 3.43 -9.02 -2.74
CA LEU A 48 4.86 -9.13 -2.43
C LEU A 48 5.72 -8.16 -3.26
N ASP A 49 5.39 -7.96 -4.55
CA ASP A 49 6.07 -6.99 -5.40
C ASP A 49 5.82 -5.54 -4.93
N LEU A 50 4.59 -5.21 -4.54
CA LEU A 50 4.24 -3.90 -3.97
C LEU A 50 5.01 -3.64 -2.66
N LEU A 51 5.07 -4.62 -1.76
CA LEU A 51 5.85 -4.51 -0.52
C LEU A 51 7.34 -4.29 -0.80
N ARG A 52 7.91 -5.07 -1.72
CA ARG A 52 9.32 -4.94 -2.13
C ARG A 52 9.62 -3.56 -2.70
N LYS A 53 8.81 -3.07 -3.63
CA LYS A 53 8.98 -1.72 -4.24
C LYS A 53 8.92 -0.61 -3.18
N ASN A 54 8.03 -0.74 -2.19
CA ASN A 54 7.97 0.23 -1.09
C ASN A 54 9.20 0.15 -0.18
N ALA A 55 9.67 -1.05 0.14
CA ALA A 55 10.91 -1.25 0.89
C ALA A 55 12.11 -0.61 0.19
N GLU A 56 12.28 -0.88 -1.11
CA GLU A 56 13.33 -0.29 -1.94
C GLU A 56 13.25 1.25 -1.95
N ARG A 57 12.06 1.81 -2.18
CA ARG A 57 11.85 3.27 -2.22
C ARG A 57 12.09 3.94 -0.87
N LEU A 58 11.68 3.30 0.23
CA LEU A 58 11.91 3.79 1.59
C LEU A 58 13.32 3.45 2.09
N GLY A 59 14.08 2.64 1.35
CA GLY A 59 15.41 2.15 1.72
C GLY A 59 15.41 1.41 3.05
N VAL A 60 14.41 0.56 3.28
CA VAL A 60 14.28 -0.30 4.45
C VAL A 60 14.27 -1.76 4.01
N SER A 61 14.66 -2.67 4.90
CA SER A 61 14.48 -4.12 4.73
C SER A 61 13.30 -4.57 5.57
N TYR A 62 12.71 -5.71 5.22
CA TYR A 62 11.74 -6.40 6.07
C TYR A 62 12.05 -7.88 6.08
N GLU A 63 11.81 -8.54 7.21
CA GLU A 63 11.93 -9.99 7.34
C GLU A 63 10.69 -10.57 8.01
N SER A 64 9.98 -11.45 7.29
CA SER A 64 8.92 -12.31 7.84
C SER A 64 8.64 -13.45 6.87
N ASN A 65 7.98 -14.49 7.37
CA ASN A 65 7.60 -15.68 6.60
C ASN A 65 6.31 -15.48 5.78
N ASP A 66 5.45 -14.54 6.17
CA ASP A 66 4.13 -14.34 5.57
C ASP A 66 3.88 -12.89 5.12
N ILE A 67 2.85 -12.68 4.30
CA ILE A 67 2.47 -11.36 3.78
C ILE A 67 2.14 -10.37 4.91
N PRO A 68 1.30 -10.71 5.91
CA PRO A 68 0.96 -9.78 6.98
C PRO A 68 2.20 -9.37 7.77
N GLY A 69 3.04 -10.33 8.17
CA GLY A 69 4.27 -10.01 8.90
C GLY A 69 5.27 -9.20 8.07
N LYS A 70 5.37 -9.42 6.75
CA LYS A 70 6.21 -8.59 5.86
C LYS A 70 5.69 -7.16 5.81
N PHE A 71 4.38 -6.98 5.75
CA PHE A 71 3.78 -5.65 5.72
C PHE A 71 3.93 -4.93 7.07
N GLY A 72 3.71 -5.64 8.18
CA GLY A 72 3.93 -5.11 9.53
C GLY A 72 5.37 -4.71 9.79
N THR A 73 6.33 -5.55 9.41
CA THR A 73 7.77 -5.23 9.55
C THR A 73 8.19 -4.07 8.64
N LEU A 74 7.68 -3.99 7.40
CA LEU A 74 7.88 -2.82 6.54
C LEU A 74 7.39 -1.52 7.21
N ILE A 75 6.21 -1.53 7.83
CA ILE A 75 5.67 -0.38 8.57
C ILE A 75 6.58 -0.04 9.75
N GLY A 76 6.96 -1.03 10.56
CA GLY A 76 7.83 -0.85 11.72
C GLY A 76 9.18 -0.25 11.37
N GLU A 77 9.84 -0.79 10.35
CA GLU A 77 11.15 -0.32 9.88
C GLU A 77 11.08 1.08 9.26
N ALA A 78 9.99 1.40 8.56
CA ALA A 78 9.74 2.75 8.08
C ALA A 78 9.59 3.75 9.26
N VAL A 79 8.84 3.38 10.31
CA VAL A 79 8.72 4.23 11.50
C VAL A 79 10.07 4.40 12.20
N ALA A 80 10.82 3.31 12.37
CA ALA A 80 12.14 3.33 13.02
C ALA A 80 13.14 4.22 12.27
N LYS A 81 13.20 4.10 10.94
CA LYS A 81 14.14 4.87 10.11
C LYS A 81 13.83 6.36 10.05
N TYR A 82 12.55 6.74 9.93
CA TYR A 82 12.15 8.12 9.71
C TYR A 82 11.72 8.85 11.00
N GLY A 83 11.61 8.14 12.13
CA GLY A 83 11.29 8.72 13.44
C GLY A 83 9.88 9.31 13.55
N THR A 84 9.00 8.97 12.61
CA THR A 84 7.63 9.47 12.53
C THR A 84 6.70 8.35 12.10
N ARG A 85 5.38 8.53 12.29
CA ARG A 85 4.38 7.53 11.89
C ARG A 85 4.42 7.31 10.38
N ALA A 86 4.27 6.05 9.96
CA ALA A 86 4.09 5.72 8.56
C ALA A 86 2.64 5.95 8.11
N VAL A 87 2.48 6.34 6.85
CA VAL A 87 1.17 6.50 6.21
C VAL A 87 1.01 5.39 5.18
N VAL A 88 -0.04 4.59 5.30
CA VAL A 88 -0.40 3.59 4.29
C VAL A 88 -1.50 4.18 3.41
N LEU A 89 -1.23 4.28 2.11
CA LEU A 89 -2.22 4.62 1.11
C LEU A 89 -2.55 3.36 0.31
N VAL A 90 -3.83 3.01 0.27
CA VAL A 90 -4.34 1.89 -0.50
C VAL A 90 -5.28 2.45 -1.56
N ASP A 91 -4.97 2.21 -2.82
CA ASP A 91 -5.78 2.61 -3.97
C ASP A 91 -6.34 1.40 -4.69
N GLU A 92 -7.52 1.55 -5.31
CA GLU A 92 -8.23 0.48 -6.04
C GLU A 92 -8.35 -0.82 -5.22
N TYR A 93 -8.57 -0.70 -3.91
CA TYR A 93 -8.54 -1.83 -2.97
C TYR A 93 -9.60 -2.91 -3.27
N ASP A 94 -10.68 -2.54 -3.95
CA ASP A 94 -11.79 -3.38 -4.34
C ASP A 94 -11.64 -3.93 -5.76
N LYS A 95 -10.76 -3.36 -6.59
CA LYS A 95 -10.54 -3.79 -7.97
C LYS A 95 -10.32 -5.30 -8.14
N PRO A 96 -9.47 -5.99 -7.35
CA PRO A 96 -9.29 -7.44 -7.51
C PRO A 96 -10.59 -8.25 -7.33
N ILE A 97 -11.52 -7.73 -6.51
CA ILE A 97 -12.83 -8.33 -6.28
C ILE A 97 -13.77 -8.00 -7.44
N LEU A 98 -13.80 -6.73 -7.85
CA LEU A 98 -14.67 -6.23 -8.92
C LEU A 98 -14.33 -6.83 -10.29
N ASP A 99 -13.05 -6.99 -10.60
CA ASP A 99 -12.59 -7.61 -11.85
C ASP A 99 -13.05 -9.08 -11.98
N ASN A 100 -13.39 -9.72 -10.86
CA ASN A 100 -13.85 -11.11 -10.79
C ASN A 100 -15.32 -11.24 -10.38
N ILE A 101 -16.12 -10.17 -10.48
CA ILE A 101 -17.51 -10.14 -9.99
C ILE A 101 -18.40 -11.21 -10.64
N ASP A 102 -18.12 -11.57 -11.90
CA ASP A 102 -18.83 -12.62 -12.64
C ASP A 102 -18.42 -14.04 -12.21
N ASN A 103 -17.36 -14.18 -11.39
CA ASN A 103 -16.91 -15.44 -10.82
C ASN A 103 -16.84 -15.36 -9.28
N PRO A 104 -17.97 -15.67 -8.59
CA PRO A 104 -18.08 -15.51 -7.14
C PRO A 104 -17.02 -16.26 -6.32
N ASN A 105 -16.55 -17.41 -6.80
CA ASN A 105 -15.52 -18.18 -6.11
C ASN A 105 -14.17 -17.46 -6.12
N ILE A 106 -13.74 -16.96 -7.29
CA ILE A 106 -12.49 -16.19 -7.41
C ILE A 106 -12.61 -14.87 -6.65
N ALA A 107 -13.73 -14.16 -6.76
CA ALA A 107 -13.96 -12.93 -6.00
C ALA A 107 -13.88 -13.16 -4.48
N ALA A 108 -14.38 -14.30 -3.97
CA ALA A 108 -14.27 -14.66 -2.56
C ALA A 108 -12.81 -14.95 -2.15
N GLU A 109 -12.03 -15.64 -2.99
CA GLU A 109 -10.60 -15.87 -2.76
C GLU A 109 -9.79 -14.57 -2.75
N MET A 110 -10.08 -13.64 -3.67
CA MET A 110 -9.47 -12.32 -3.73
C MET A 110 -9.75 -11.54 -2.45
N ARG A 111 -11.02 -11.52 -2.01
CA ARG A 111 -11.43 -10.87 -0.76
C ARG A 111 -10.67 -11.45 0.44
N GLU A 112 -10.53 -12.76 0.53
CA GLU A 112 -9.82 -13.39 1.65
C GLU A 112 -8.31 -13.13 1.60
N GLY A 113 -7.72 -13.00 0.41
CA GLY A 113 -6.32 -12.59 0.23
C GLY A 113 -6.05 -11.15 0.64
N LEU A 114 -6.94 -10.24 0.25
CA LEU A 114 -6.88 -8.85 0.69
C LEU A 114 -7.07 -8.73 2.21
N LYS A 115 -8.02 -9.46 2.77
CA LYS A 115 -8.22 -9.50 4.24
C LYS A 115 -6.98 -10.01 4.97
N ASN A 116 -6.28 -11.00 4.41
CA ASN A 116 -5.01 -11.47 4.95
C ASN A 116 -3.97 -10.34 4.99
N LEU A 117 -3.80 -9.59 3.90
CA LEU A 117 -2.89 -8.43 3.88
C LEU A 117 -3.19 -7.41 5.00
N TYR A 118 -4.45 -7.13 5.30
CA TYR A 118 -4.83 -6.13 6.31
C TYR A 118 -4.85 -6.66 7.76
N SER A 119 -4.55 -7.93 7.98
CA SER A 119 -4.55 -8.54 9.32
C SER A 119 -3.25 -8.26 10.10
N VAL A 120 -2.68 -7.07 9.91
CA VAL A 120 -1.40 -6.59 10.48
C VAL A 120 -1.60 -5.89 11.80
#